data_AF-A0AA85JGW6-F1
#
_entry.id   AF-A0AA85JGW6-F1
#
_cell.length_a   1.000
_cell.length_b   1.000
_cell.length_c   1.000
_cell.angle_alpha   90.00
_cell.angle_beta   90.00
_cell.angle_gamma   90.00
#
_symmetry.space_group_name_H-M   'P 1'
#
loop_
_entity.id
_entity.type
_entity.pdbx_description
1 polymer ?
#
loop_
_entity_poly.entity_id
_entity_poly.type
_entity_poly.pdbx_seq_one_letter_code
_entity_poly.pdbx_strand_id
1 'polypeptide(L)'
;MASKNLLVVRLQPKAAQTIDLRDWSSGICDCFEDQRSCCLTGFCLPCYLCHMYKNMGEACWLPAVGSGALEIRIKHRTKHQIAGSLADDYCLSFWCCPLMMCQLERDLQYVKSLGIES
;
A
#
# COMPACT_ATOMS: atom_id res chain seq x y z
N MET A 1 26.78 18.08 -57.59
CA MET A 1 25.65 18.17 -56.65
C MET A 1 25.78 17.02 -55.66
N ALA A 2 26.07 17.31 -54.38
CA ALA A 2 26.26 16.27 -53.36
C ALA A 2 24.89 15.82 -52.81
N SER A 3 24.59 14.54 -52.95
CA SER A 3 23.41 13.90 -52.39
C SER A 3 23.50 13.89 -50.85
N LYS A 4 22.59 14.58 -50.17
CA LYS A 4 22.48 14.53 -48.71
C LYS A 4 21.73 13.25 -48.34
N ASN A 5 22.45 12.27 -47.80
CA ASN A 5 21.85 11.06 -47.23
C ASN A 5 20.97 11.46 -46.03
N LEU A 6 19.65 11.33 -46.19
CA LEU A 6 18.68 11.58 -45.12
C LEU A 6 18.68 10.38 -44.16
N LEU A 7 19.32 10.51 -43.00
CA LEU A 7 19.22 9.52 -41.92
C LEU A 7 17.83 9.64 -41.27
N VAL A 8 16.91 8.78 -41.68
CA VAL A 8 15.60 8.64 -41.03
C VAL A 8 15.79 7.85 -39.74
N VAL A 9 15.90 8.54 -38.61
CA VAL A 9 15.89 7.92 -37.28
C VAL A 9 14.48 7.39 -37.00
N ARG A 10 14.30 6.08 -37.11
CA ARG A 10 13.04 5.38 -36.76
C ARG A 10 12.92 5.33 -35.24
N LEU A 11 12.21 6.28 -34.63
CA LEU A 11 11.75 6.13 -33.26
C LEU A 11 10.65 5.06 -33.23
N GLN A 12 10.99 3.83 -32.82
CA GLN A 12 9.98 2.81 -32.51
C GLN A 12 9.31 3.16 -31.18
N PRO A 13 7.97 3.18 -31.10
CA PRO A 13 7.30 3.32 -29.81
C PRO A 13 7.68 2.08 -28.98
N LYS A 14 8.42 2.29 -27.89
CA LYS A 14 8.58 1.25 -26.88
C LYS A 14 7.18 0.86 -26.43
N ALA A 15 6.84 -0.42 -26.54
CA ALA A 15 5.57 -0.95 -26.06
C ALA A 15 5.34 -0.43 -24.63
N ALA A 16 4.11 -0.01 -24.34
CA ALA A 16 3.73 0.42 -23.00
C ALA A 16 4.14 -0.68 -22.00
N GLN A 17 5.05 -0.38 -21.08
CA GLN A 17 5.41 -1.30 -20.03
C GLN A 17 4.16 -1.56 -19.19
N THR A 18 3.72 -2.82 -19.14
CA THR A 18 2.72 -3.26 -18.19
C THR A 18 3.31 -3.10 -16.79
N ILE A 19 2.65 -2.32 -15.93
CA ILE A 19 2.99 -2.26 -14.50
C ILE A 19 2.75 -3.66 -13.95
N ASP A 20 3.81 -4.30 -13.45
CA ASP A 20 3.73 -5.63 -12.83
C ASP A 20 3.17 -5.46 -11.42
N LEU A 21 1.85 -5.61 -11.30
CA LEU A 21 1.16 -5.48 -10.03
C LEU A 21 1.33 -6.78 -9.23
N ARG A 22 1.66 -6.67 -7.94
CA ARG A 22 1.70 -7.82 -7.02
C ARG A 22 0.42 -7.93 -6.21
N ASP A 23 0.22 -9.09 -5.58
CA ASP A 23 -0.81 -9.27 -4.57
C ASP A 23 -0.33 -8.88 -3.16
N TRP A 24 -1.29 -8.77 -2.24
CA TRP A 24 -1.01 -8.70 -0.80
C TRP A 24 -0.32 -9.99 -0.35
N SER A 25 0.61 -9.89 0.60
CA SER A 25 1.31 -11.04 1.19
C SER A 25 0.42 -11.99 1.98
N SER A 26 -0.76 -11.55 2.41
CA SER A 26 -1.75 -12.35 3.14
C SER A 26 -3.18 -11.92 2.79
N GLY A 27 -4.12 -12.84 3.03
CA GLY A 27 -5.54 -12.55 2.97
C GLY A 27 -6.01 -11.65 4.12
N ILE A 28 -7.20 -11.07 3.95
CA ILE A 28 -7.82 -10.18 4.96
C ILE A 28 -8.15 -10.93 6.24
N CYS A 29 -8.62 -12.17 6.13
CA CYS A 29 -9.07 -13.00 7.24
C CYS A 29 -7.97 -13.90 7.83
N ASP A 30 -6.71 -13.71 7.46
CA ASP A 30 -5.56 -14.46 8.04
C ASP A 30 -5.19 -13.96 9.45
N CYS A 31 -6.13 -13.31 10.14
CA CYS A 31 -5.96 -12.68 11.45
C CYS A 31 -5.85 -13.67 12.63
N PHE A 32 -6.06 -14.97 12.41
CA PHE A 32 -5.92 -15.98 13.48
C PHE A 32 -4.47 -16.18 13.94
N GLU A 33 -3.49 -15.66 13.19
CA GLU A 33 -2.07 -15.66 13.58
C GLU A 33 -1.66 -14.41 14.40
N ASP A 34 -2.40 -13.29 14.30
CA ASP A 34 -2.10 -12.01 14.96
C ASP A 34 -3.25 -11.51 15.84
N GLN A 35 -3.56 -12.26 16.91
CA GLN A 35 -4.60 -11.88 17.87
C GLN A 35 -4.35 -10.52 18.53
N ARG A 36 -3.07 -10.14 18.72
CA ARG A 36 -2.70 -8.87 19.39
C ARG A 36 -3.13 -7.66 18.57
N SER A 37 -2.79 -7.60 17.29
CA SER A 37 -3.14 -6.49 16.40
C SER A 37 -4.67 -6.39 16.21
N CYS A 38 -5.36 -7.52 16.13
CA CYS A 38 -6.82 -7.57 16.03
C CYS A 38 -7.51 -7.06 17.31
N CYS A 39 -7.01 -7.43 18.51
CA CYS A 39 -7.54 -6.95 19.78
C CYS A 39 -7.18 -5.48 20.07
N LEU A 40 -5.97 -5.03 19.72
CA LEU A 40 -5.52 -3.63 19.91
C LEU A 40 -6.30 -2.65 19.04
N THR A 41 -6.66 -3.04 17.82
CA THR A 41 -7.51 -2.22 16.95
C THR A 41 -8.91 -2.01 17.54
N GLY A 42 -9.43 -2.99 18.30
CA GLY A 42 -10.71 -2.88 19.00
C GLY A 42 -10.67 -2.08 20.30
N PHE A 43 -9.51 -2.00 20.97
CA PHE A 43 -9.39 -1.36 22.29
C PHE A 43 -8.98 0.13 22.23
N CYS A 44 -8.02 0.51 21.36
CA CYS A 44 -7.67 1.91 21.12
C CYS A 44 -7.26 2.14 19.65
N LEU A 45 -8.26 2.35 18.78
CA LEU A 45 -8.04 2.65 17.36
C LEU A 45 -7.12 3.87 17.13
N PRO A 46 -7.24 5.01 17.86
CA PRO A 46 -6.34 6.16 17.65
C PRO A 46 -4.87 5.84 17.98
N CYS A 47 -4.63 5.09 19.07
CA CYS A 47 -3.29 4.67 19.46
C CYS A 47 -2.66 3.77 18.40
N TYR A 48 -3.46 2.84 17.87
CA TYR A 48 -3.02 1.89 16.86
C TYR A 48 -2.79 2.56 15.50
N LEU A 49 -3.63 3.51 15.10
CA LEU A 49 -3.36 4.35 13.92
C LEU A 49 -2.03 5.10 14.09
N CYS A 50 -1.81 5.78 15.23
CA CYS A 50 -0.53 6.43 15.49
C CYS A 50 0.67 5.47 15.36
N HIS A 51 0.55 4.25 15.88
CA HIS A 51 1.57 3.20 15.71
C HIS A 51 1.83 2.88 14.24
N MET A 52 0.77 2.71 13.45
CA MET A 52 0.85 2.39 12.03
C MET A 52 1.42 3.53 11.19
N TYR A 53 1.00 4.77 11.43
CA TYR A 53 1.59 5.95 10.80
C TYR A 53 3.09 6.01 11.09
N LYS A 54 3.49 5.83 12.35
CA LYS A 54 4.91 5.79 12.73
C LYS A 54 5.67 4.65 12.02
N ASN A 55 5.06 3.47 11.88
CA ASN A 55 5.65 2.33 11.19
C ASN A 55 5.84 2.56 9.68
N MET A 56 5.09 3.50 9.09
CA MET A 56 5.19 3.96 7.71
C MET A 56 6.00 5.27 7.57
N GLY A 57 6.74 5.67 8.60
CA GLY A 57 7.58 6.87 8.60
C GLY A 57 6.80 8.19 8.68
N GLU A 58 5.52 8.16 9.07
CA GLU A 58 4.65 9.32 9.15
C GLU A 58 4.41 9.79 10.60
N ALA A 59 3.88 11.01 10.75
CA ALA A 59 3.66 11.60 12.05
C ALA A 59 2.43 11.03 12.79
N CYS A 60 2.61 10.69 14.06
CA CYS A 60 1.57 10.13 14.94
C CYS A 60 0.34 11.04 15.16
N TRP A 61 0.45 12.35 14.91
CA TRP A 61 -0.66 13.30 15.09
C TRP A 61 -1.61 13.33 13.89
N LEU A 62 -1.26 12.70 12.76
CA LEU A 62 -2.11 12.69 11.55
C LEU A 62 -3.52 12.13 11.79
N PRO A 63 -3.70 11.05 12.57
CA PRO A 63 -5.04 10.59 12.97
C PRO A 63 -5.87 11.63 13.73
N ALA A 64 -5.22 12.51 14.50
CA ALA A 64 -5.94 13.55 15.24
C ALA A 64 -6.47 14.68 14.35
N VAL A 65 -5.94 14.84 13.12
CA VAL A 65 -6.39 15.85 12.15
C VAL A 65 -7.25 15.26 11.02
N GLY A 66 -7.64 14.00 11.15
CA GLY A 66 -8.59 13.35 10.23
C GLY A 66 -7.98 12.34 9.25
N SER A 67 -6.68 12.03 9.34
CA SER A 67 -6.09 10.97 8.52
C SER A 67 -6.40 9.58 9.09
N GLY A 68 -7.09 8.74 8.33
CA GLY A 68 -7.58 7.44 8.79
C GLY A 68 -6.81 6.23 8.27
N ALA A 69 -7.45 5.07 8.45
CA ALA A 69 -6.95 3.77 8.00
C ALA A 69 -6.92 3.65 6.45
N LEU A 70 -7.79 4.40 5.77
CA LEU A 70 -7.91 4.37 4.32
C LEU A 70 -6.64 4.95 3.65
N GLU A 71 -6.15 6.07 4.16
CA GLU A 71 -5.03 6.82 3.59
C GLU A 71 -3.74 6.01 3.64
N ILE A 72 -3.47 5.35 4.77
CA ILE A 72 -2.32 4.46 4.91
C ILE A 72 -2.43 3.22 4.02
N ARG A 73 -3.64 2.66 3.86
CA ARG A 73 -3.86 1.53 2.94
C ARG A 73 -3.60 1.93 1.49
N ILE A 74 -4.17 3.04 1.03
CA ILE A 74 -3.99 3.56 -0.34
C ILE A 74 -2.52 3.90 -0.59
N LYS A 75 -1.86 4.60 0.35
CA LYS A 75 -0.44 4.94 0.26
C LYS A 75 0.40 3.66 0.08
N HIS A 76 0.20 2.67 0.93
CA HIS A 76 0.92 1.39 0.88
C HIS A 76 0.67 0.64 -0.43
N ARG A 77 -0.61 0.49 -0.82
CA ARG A 77 -1.01 -0.21 -2.05
C ARG A 77 -0.40 0.44 -3.29
N THR A 78 -0.43 1.77 -3.35
CA THR A 78 0.11 2.53 -4.49
C THR A 78 1.64 2.48 -4.51
N LYS A 79 2.29 2.63 -3.35
CA LYS A 79 3.76 2.61 -3.23
C LYS A 79 4.35 1.25 -3.63
N HIS A 80 3.69 0.16 -3.25
CA HIS A 80 4.19 -1.21 -3.50
C HIS A 80 3.53 -1.91 -4.69
N GLN A 81 2.86 -1.15 -5.57
CA GLN A 81 2.22 -1.66 -6.79
C GLN A 81 1.31 -2.86 -6.54
N ILE A 82 0.52 -2.79 -5.48
CA ILE A 82 -0.40 -3.88 -5.11
C ILE A 82 -1.70 -3.75 -5.91
N ALA A 83 -2.17 -4.84 -6.50
CA ALA A 83 -3.42 -4.90 -7.23
C ALA A 83 -4.62 -4.56 -6.33
N GLY A 84 -5.61 -3.85 -6.89
CA GLY A 84 -6.84 -3.47 -6.19
C GLY A 84 -7.39 -2.12 -6.63
N SER A 85 -8.55 -1.76 -6.08
CA SER A 85 -9.25 -0.51 -6.40
C SER A 85 -9.49 0.36 -5.17
N LEU A 86 -9.71 1.66 -5.40
CA LEU A 86 -10.13 2.58 -4.32
C LEU A 86 -11.46 2.17 -3.70
N ALA A 87 -12.37 1.57 -4.48
CA ALA A 87 -13.65 1.08 -3.98
C ALA A 87 -13.44 -0.04 -2.96
N ASP A 88 -12.54 -0.99 -3.24
CA ASP A 88 -12.19 -2.06 -2.31
C ASP A 88 -11.54 -1.50 -1.05
N ASP A 89 -10.61 -0.55 -1.20
CA ASP A 89 -9.94 0.11 -0.08
C ASP A 89 -10.95 0.83 0.83
N TYR A 90 -11.95 1.52 0.26
CA TYR A 90 -13.03 2.15 1.02
C TYR A 90 -13.92 1.12 1.73
N CYS A 91 -14.38 0.10 1.00
CA CYS A 91 -15.22 -0.96 1.57
C CYS A 91 -14.54 -1.64 2.75
N LEU A 92 -13.27 -2.00 2.61
CA LEU A 92 -12.51 -2.67 3.67
C LEU A 92 -12.20 -1.73 4.83
N SER A 93 -11.88 -0.47 4.56
CA SER A 93 -11.63 0.53 5.61
C SER A 93 -12.88 0.84 6.43
N PHE A 94 -14.07 0.76 5.84
CA PHE A 94 -15.33 1.06 6.53
C PHE A 94 -15.95 -0.18 7.20
N TRP A 95 -16.04 -1.30 6.48
CA TRP A 95 -16.75 -2.50 6.95
C TRP A 95 -15.87 -3.44 7.76
N CYS A 96 -14.56 -3.47 7.46
CA CYS A 96 -13.63 -4.46 7.98
C CYS A 96 -12.33 -3.81 8.50
N CYS A 97 -12.41 -2.60 9.06
CA CYS A 97 -11.24 -1.81 9.48
C CYS A 97 -10.20 -2.61 10.29
N PRO A 98 -10.58 -3.41 11.30
CA PRO A 98 -9.60 -4.19 12.07
C PRO A 98 -8.85 -5.22 11.22
N LEU A 99 -9.57 -5.98 10.40
CA LEU A 99 -9.00 -7.02 9.55
C LEU A 99 -8.10 -6.42 8.46
N MET A 100 -8.59 -5.34 7.85
CA MET A 100 -7.88 -4.53 6.88
C MET A 100 -6.55 -4.05 7.44
N MET A 101 -6.56 -3.49 8.66
CA MET A 101 -5.35 -2.98 9.30
C MET A 101 -4.37 -4.09 9.70
N CYS A 102 -4.87 -5.26 10.12
CA CYS A 102 -4.00 -6.41 10.39
C CYS A 102 -3.32 -6.90 9.11
N GLN A 103 -4.06 -6.98 7.98
CA GLN A 103 -3.48 -7.30 6.67
C GLN A 103 -2.39 -6.28 6.29
N LEU A 104 -2.67 -4.99 6.49
CA LEU A 104 -1.72 -3.92 6.19
C LEU A 104 -0.45 -4.03 7.03
N GLU A 105 -0.57 -4.31 8.33
CA GLU A 105 0.58 -4.49 9.21
C GLU A 105 1.45 -5.70 8.80
N ARG A 106 0.83 -6.84 8.51
CA ARG A 106 1.55 -8.03 8.01
C ARG A 106 2.29 -7.73 6.70
N ASP A 107 1.65 -7.01 5.78
CA ASP A 107 2.29 -6.65 4.52
C ASP A 107 3.43 -5.63 4.70
N LEU A 108 3.29 -4.68 5.63
CA LEU A 108 4.40 -3.80 6.01
C LEU A 108 5.59 -4.58 6.58
N GLN A 109 5.34 -5.59 7.42
CA GLN A 109 6.41 -6.45 7.96
C GLN A 109 7.05 -7.30 6.85
N TYR A 110 6.25 -7.85 5.93
CA TYR A 110 6.73 -8.56 4.76
C TYR A 110 7.64 -7.67 3.91
N VAL A 111 7.22 -6.46 3.57
CA VAL A 111 8.01 -5.48 2.80
C VAL A 111 9.32 -5.13 3.53
N LYS A 112 9.27 -4.91 4.85
CA LYS A 112 10.48 -4.68 5.67
C LYS A 112 11.42 -5.87 5.67
N SER A 113 10.90 -7.10 5.68
CA SER A 113 11.72 -8.33 5.62
C SER A 113 12.47 -8.48 4.30
N LEU A 114 11.96 -7.87 3.22
CA LEU A 114 12.62 -7.81 1.92
C LEU A 114 13.66 -6.68 1.81
N GLY A 115 13.81 -5.86 2.86
CA GLY A 115 14.70 -4.70 2.85
C GLY A 115 14.15 -3.52 2.02
N ILE A 116 12.84 -3.51 1.73
CA ILE A 116 12.18 -2.41 1.01
C ILE A 116 11.70 -1.38 2.04
N GLU A 117 11.99 -0.10 1.80
CA GLU A 117 11.66 0.97 2.75
C GLU A 117 10.16 1.34 2.74
N SER A 118 9.58 1.48 3.93
CA SER A 118 8.16 1.78 4.21
C SER A 118 7.76 3.21 3.89
#